data_AF-A7L5M4-F1
#
_entry.id   AF-A7L5M4-F1
#
_cell.length_a   1.000
_cell.length_b   1.000
_cell.length_c   1.000
_cell.angle_alpha   90.00
_cell.angle_beta   90.00
_cell.angle_gamma   90.00
#
_symmetry.space_group_name_H-M   'P 1'
#
loop_
_entity.id
_entity.type
_entity.pdbx_description
1 polymer ?
#
loop_
_entity_poly.entity_id
_entity_poly.type
_entity_poly.pdbx_seq_one_letter_code
_entity_poly.pdbx_strand_id
1 'polypeptide(L)' 'TQHALDPLTHLKARVNNYGLASALIQHDWNPRTRFSLVGEVDTGAIGKSAKVGLAVALKP' A
#
# COMPACT_ATOMS: atom_id res chain seq x y z
N THR A 1 8.91 2.51 6.54
CA THR A 1 9.72 3.15 5.49
C THR A 1 8.83 3.60 4.35
N GLN A 2 9.17 4.72 3.71
CA GLN A 2 8.54 5.21 2.49
C GLN A 2 9.63 5.46 1.46
N HIS A 3 9.40 5.05 0.22
CA HIS A 3 10.36 5.14 -0.86
C HIS A 3 9.66 5.44 -2.18
N ALA A 4 10.24 6.31 -2.99
CA ALA A 4 9.81 6.52 -4.37
C ALA A 4 10.61 5.54 -5.24
N LEU A 5 9.91 4.62 -5.91
CA LEU A 5 10.54 3.72 -6.88
C LEU A 5 10.86 4.45 -8.18
N ASP A 6 9.97 5.39 -8.54
CA ASP A 6 10.11 6.32 -9.65
C ASP A 6 9.28 7.60 -9.32
N PRO A 7 9.28 8.65 -10.17
CA PRO A 7 8.52 9.87 -9.92
C PRO A 7 6.99 9.71 -9.84
N LEU A 8 6.44 8.60 -10.35
CA LEU A 8 5.02 8.29 -10.42
C LEU A 8 4.61 7.16 -9.45
N THR A 9 5.57 6.39 -8.93
CA THR A 9 5.34 5.21 -8.10
C THR A 9 5.96 5.36 -6.73
N HIS A 10 5.11 5.38 -5.71
CA HIS A 10 5.51 5.42 -4.30
C HIS A 10 5.18 4.11 -3.60
N LEU A 11 6.14 3.61 -2.84
CA LEU A 11 6.00 2.48 -1.96
C LEU A 11 6.09 2.94 -0.51
N LYS A 12 5.21 2.44 0.35
CA LYS A 12 5.26 2.66 1.79
C LYS A 12 5.03 1.34 2.50
N ALA A 13 5.97 0.95 3.35
CA ALA A 13 5.86 -0.23 4.19
C ALA A 13 5.93 0.17 5.67
N ARG A 14 5.09 -0.40 6.52
CA ARG A 14 5.09 -0.14 7.96
C ARG A 14 4.85 -1.43 8.72
N VAL A 15 5.64 -1.64 9.75
CA VAL A 15 5.43 -2.70 10.74
C VAL A 15 5.17 -2.04 12.10
N ASN A 16 4.28 -2.61 12.90
CA ASN A 16 4.05 -2.17 14.28
C ASN A 16 4.51 -3.22 15.30
N ASN A 17 4.50 -2.84 16.58
CA ASN A 17 4.88 -3.70 17.70
C ASN A 17 3.88 -4.84 18.00
N TYR A 18 2.74 -4.88 17.32
CA TYR A 18 1.73 -5.94 17.42
C TYR A 18 1.89 -7.01 16.33
N GLY A 19 2.96 -6.95 15.51
CA GLY A 19 3.17 -7.90 14.41
C GLY A 19 2.37 -7.59 13.15
N LEU A 20 1.75 -6.41 13.05
CA LEU A 20 1.03 -6.03 11.84
C LEU A 20 2.00 -5.43 10.82
N ALA A 21 2.17 -6.10 9.69
CA ALA A 21 2.91 -5.63 8.54
C ALA A 21 1.95 -5.08 7.49
N SER A 22 2.15 -3.83 7.08
CA SER A 22 1.33 -3.15 6.08
C SER A 22 2.21 -2.63 4.94
N ALA A 23 1.69 -2.68 3.72
CA ALA A 23 2.31 -2.14 2.52
C ALA A 23 1.28 -1.34 1.71
N LEU A 24 1.72 -0.24 1.13
CA LEU A 24 0.96 0.66 0.26
C LEU A 24 1.80 0.93 -0.97
N ILE A 25 1.25 0.67 -2.14
CA ILE A 25 1.81 1.05 -3.43
C ILE A 25 0.86 2.07 -4.04
N GLN A 26 1.37 3.24 -4.39
CA GLN A 26 0.63 4.27 -5.10
C GLN A 26 1.28 4.50 -6.46
N HIS A 27 0.48 4.48 -7.51
CA HIS A 27 0.96 4.68 -8.87
C HIS A 27 0.10 5.71 -9.60
N ASP A 28 0.73 6.78 -10.06
CA ASP A 28 0.13 7.81 -10.90
C ASP A 28 0.16 7.37 -12.36
N TRP A 29 -0.96 6.80 -12.83
CA TRP A 29 -1.10 6.33 -14.22
C TRP A 29 -1.14 7.47 -15.23
N ASN A 30 -1.78 8.58 -14.83
CA ASN A 30 -1.76 9.84 -15.55
C ASN A 30 -1.94 10.98 -14.53
N PRO A 31 -1.73 12.25 -14.91
CA PRO A 31 -1.85 13.37 -13.97
C PRO A 31 -3.20 13.45 -13.24
N ARG A 32 -4.25 12.89 -13.86
CA ARG A 32 -5.64 12.85 -13.37
C ARG A 32 -6.01 11.57 -12.62
N THR A 33 -5.19 10.51 -12.64
CA THR A 33 -5.58 9.19 -12.11
C THR A 33 -4.45 8.59 -11.27
N ARG A 34 -4.78 8.27 -10.03
CA ARG A 34 -3.89 7.58 -9.09
C ARG A 34 -4.50 6.25 -8.66
N PHE A 35 -3.74 5.19 -8.81
CA PHE A 35 -4.05 3.88 -8.25
C PHE A 35 -3.36 3.71 -6.90
N SER A 36 -4.01 3.03 -5.97
CA SER A 36 -3.45 2.70 -4.66
C SER A 36 -3.81 1.27 -4.28
N LEU A 37 -2.80 0.43 -4.12
CA LEU A 37 -2.92 -0.94 -3.63
C LEU A 37 -2.39 -0.99 -2.20
N VAL A 38 -3.17 -1.58 -1.29
CA VAL A 38 -2.83 -1.72 0.12
C VAL A 38 -2.92 -3.18 0.51
N GLY A 39 -1.93 -3.66 1.26
CA GLY A 39 -1.93 -4.99 1.86
C GLY A 39 -1.59 -4.90 3.34
N GLU A 40 -2.28 -5.69 4.16
CA GLU A 40 -2.03 -5.82 5.59
C GLU A 40 -2.00 -7.30 5.97
N VAL A 41 -0.97 -7.69 6.69
CA VAL A 41 -0.71 -9.06 7.16
C VAL A 41 -0.41 -9.00 8.65
N ASP A 42 -1.12 -9.81 9.43
CA ASP A 42 -0.85 -10.01 10.85
C ASP A 42 0.12 -11.19 11.02
N THR A 43 1.36 -10.92 11.42
CA THR A 43 2.39 -11.95 11.61
C THR A 43 2.22 -12.75 12.90
N GLY A 44 1.43 -12.26 13.87
CA GLY A 44 1.03 -13.01 15.05
C GLY A 44 -0.07 -14.04 14.75
N ALA A 45 -0.75 -13.87 13.61
CA ALA A 45 -1.78 -14.76 13.13
C ALA A 45 -1.54 -15.14 11.66
N ILE A 46 -0.36 -15.71 11.36
CA ILE A 46 0.05 -16.16 10.01
C ILE A 46 -0.98 -17.09 9.32
N GLY A 47 -1.85 -17.76 10.09
CA GLY A 47 -2.98 -18.55 9.56
C GLY A 47 -4.24 -17.75 9.18
N LYS A 48 -4.29 -16.43 9.43
CA LYS A 48 -5.40 -15.57 9.03
C LYS A 48 -5.15 -14.97 7.65
N SER A 49 -6.23 -14.83 6.89
CA SER A 49 -6.18 -14.22 5.55
C SER A 49 -5.63 -12.79 5.61
N ALA A 50 -4.69 -12.48 4.71
CA ALA A 50 -4.21 -11.13 4.50
C ALA A 50 -5.37 -10.22 4.05
N LYS A 51 -5.38 -8.97 4.51
CA LYS A 51 -6.31 -7.97 4.00
C LYS A 51 -5.68 -7.26 2.83
N VAL A 52 -6.43 -7.12 1.74
CA VAL A 52 -6.00 -6.38 0.55
C VAL A 52 -7.06 -5.35 0.22
N GLY A 53 -6.64 -4.14 -0.12
CA GLY A 53 -7.49 -3.04 -0.54
C GLY A 53 -6.98 -2.43 -1.84
N LEU A 54 -7.90 -2.02 -2.72
CA LEU A 54 -7.61 -1.30 -3.94
C LEU A 54 -8.43 -0.01 -3.96
N ALA A 55 -7.79 1.09 -4.31
CA ALA A 55 -8.42 2.40 -4.45
C ALA A 55 -7.95 3.10 -5.73
N VAL A 56 -8.85 3.91 -6.29
CA VAL A 56 -8.59 4.78 -7.44
C VAL A 56 -9.02 6.18 -7.08
N ALA A 57 -8.14 7.15 -7.26
CA ALA A 57 -8.43 8.57 -7.07
C ALA A 57 -8.35 9.29 -8.42
N LEU A 58 -9.41 10.02 -8.75
CA LEU A 58 -9.47 10.90 -9.92
C LEU A 58 -9.28 12.35 -9.46
N LYS A 59 -8.36 13.06 -10.10
CA LYS A 59 -8.23 14.50 -9.94
C LYS A 59 -9.17 15.18 -10.95
N PRO A 60 -9.89 16.25 -10.54
CA PRO A 60 -10.79 16.99 -11.41
C PRO A 60 -10.07 17.58 -12.63
#